data_AF-A0A5J6N409-F1
#
_entry.id   AF-A0A5J6N409-F1
#
_cell.length_a   1.000
_cell.length_b   1.000
_cell.length_c   1.000
_cell.angle_alpha   90.00
_cell.angle_beta   90.00
_cell.angle_gamma   90.00
#
_symmetry.space_group_name_H-M   'P 1'
#
loop_
_entity.id
_entity.type
_entity.pdbx_description
1 polymer ?
#
loop_
_entity_poly.entity_id
_entity_poly.type
_entity_poly.pdbx_seq_one_letter_code
_entity_poly.pdbx_strand_id
1 'polypeptide(L)'
;MTSSSSVFKAAAALAAAAAVLGIGWMGVRAGLSAEVAGPGALVALAGIGFLGLGGRTISAGGGAVARGLQVCKAVADGNFEARVTDIREAGEMGELLWAINELIDRADAYLRESAASMDHVARNVYYRRIAETGMVGSFLASSQRINKATDAMATKVAESRRVADKIRDVVGTVSAAATQLETTARSMQGAADSTCKRADAVAAGADQAAASVGTVASAAEELTGSIQEIGQQVARSNQITLTAVRETEETNARVESLATAAQKIGEVVVLITEIASQTNLLALNATIEAARAGDAGKGFAVVAQEVKQLASQTAHATEDITAQVASIRSATDAAVAGVNGIGKTVREVNEIASAIAAAIEEQSAATREIASSVSQASAGTTDVTRNVQEVTAVASETGTAATQVLSAASALSKQAESLNSVMRAFLEAMNRAA
;
A
#
# COMPACT_ATOMS: atom_id res chain seq x y z
N MET A 1 -87.38 -78.82 10.17
CA MET A 1 -88.78 -78.83 10.64
C MET A 1 -89.13 -77.38 10.93
N THR A 2 -90.03 -76.65 10.28
CA THR A 2 -91.22 -76.96 9.48
C THR A 2 -91.45 -75.72 8.60
N SER A 3 -91.34 -75.75 7.27
CA SER A 3 -92.44 -76.10 6.36
C SER A 3 -93.81 -75.85 6.99
N SER A 4 -94.31 -74.60 6.96
CA SER A 4 -95.68 -74.30 7.42
C SER A 4 -96.28 -73.00 6.87
N SER A 5 -95.50 -72.01 6.40
CA SER A 5 -96.10 -70.71 6.01
C SER A 5 -96.73 -70.68 4.61
N SER A 6 -96.41 -71.63 3.72
CA SER A 6 -97.06 -71.79 2.42
C SER A 6 -98.35 -72.63 2.51
N VAL A 7 -98.38 -73.62 3.40
CA VAL A 7 -99.54 -74.49 3.63
C VAL A 7 -100.64 -73.75 4.40
N PHE A 8 -100.30 -72.84 5.31
CA PHE A 8 -101.29 -72.06 6.06
C PHE A 8 -102.02 -71.02 5.20
N LYS A 9 -101.36 -70.45 4.19
CA LYS A 9 -101.96 -69.50 3.23
C LYS A 9 -102.82 -70.19 2.17
N ALA A 10 -102.44 -71.41 1.77
CA ALA A 10 -103.25 -72.23 0.87
C ALA A 10 -104.50 -72.82 1.57
N ALA A 11 -104.38 -73.21 2.85
CA ALA A 11 -105.50 -73.76 3.62
C ALA A 11 -106.59 -72.71 3.94
N ALA A 12 -106.21 -71.46 4.21
CA ALA A 12 -107.17 -70.38 4.43
C ALA A 12 -107.96 -70.00 3.17
N ALA A 13 -107.35 -70.14 1.98
CA ALA A 13 -108.01 -69.89 0.70
C ALA A 13 -108.96 -71.04 0.27
N LEU A 14 -108.61 -72.30 0.59
CA LEU A 14 -109.46 -73.47 0.33
C LEU A 14 -110.65 -73.57 1.30
N ALA A 15 -110.49 -73.17 2.56
CA ALA A 15 -111.59 -73.15 3.54
C ALA A 15 -112.69 -72.13 3.19
N ALA A 16 -112.32 -70.97 2.61
CA ALA A 16 -113.28 -69.96 2.16
C ALA A 16 -114.04 -70.40 0.89
N ALA A 17 -113.42 -71.19 0.01
CA ALA A 17 -114.06 -71.71 -1.20
C ALA A 17 -115.05 -72.85 -0.93
N ALA A 18 -114.78 -73.69 0.10
CA ALA A 18 -115.68 -74.79 0.48
C ALA A 18 -116.96 -74.31 1.20
N ALA A 19 -116.91 -73.18 1.91
CA ALA A 19 -118.07 -72.60 2.59
C ALA A 19 -119.11 -71.99 1.64
N VAL A 20 -118.71 -71.57 0.43
CA VAL A 20 -119.59 -70.93 -0.56
C VAL A 20 -120.29 -71.95 -1.48
N LEU A 21 -119.74 -73.16 -1.64
CA LEU A 21 -120.37 -74.23 -2.45
C LEU A 21 -121.40 -75.07 -1.67
N GLY A 22 -121.35 -75.07 -0.33
CA GLY A 22 -122.31 -75.80 0.51
C GLY A 22 -123.70 -75.16 0.61
N ILE A 23 -123.82 -73.84 0.41
CA ILE A 23 -125.08 -73.09 0.56
C ILE A 23 -125.92 -73.12 -0.73
N GLY A 24 -125.30 -73.40 -1.89
CA GLY A 24 -126.00 -73.45 -3.18
C GLY A 24 -126.76 -74.75 -3.47
N TRP A 25 -126.32 -75.90 -2.93
CA TRP A 25 -126.91 -77.19 -3.31
C TRP A 25 -128.07 -77.64 -2.41
N MET A 26 -128.23 -77.04 -1.22
CA MET A 26 -129.37 -77.31 -0.33
C MET A 26 -130.66 -76.60 -0.78
N GLY A 27 -130.56 -75.60 -1.68
CA GLY A 27 -131.71 -74.83 -2.21
C GLY A 27 -132.43 -75.44 -3.41
N VAL A 28 -131.81 -76.35 -4.18
CA VAL A 28 -132.39 -76.86 -5.44
C VAL A 28 -133.27 -78.10 -5.25
N ARG A 29 -133.30 -78.70 -4.04
CA ARG A 29 -134.19 -79.84 -3.72
C ARG A 29 -135.62 -79.44 -3.29
N ALA A 30 -135.90 -78.14 -3.15
CA ALA A 30 -137.22 -77.59 -2.85
C ALA A 30 -137.69 -76.76 -4.05
N GLY A 31 -138.38 -77.42 -4.99
CA GLY A 31 -138.79 -76.83 -6.27
C GLY A 31 -139.66 -75.58 -6.15
N LEU A 32 -139.04 -74.41 -6.38
CA LEU A 32 -139.68 -73.15 -6.72
C LEU A 32 -138.84 -72.46 -7.80
N SER A 33 -139.50 -72.14 -8.91
CA SER A 33 -138.94 -71.87 -10.23
C SER A 33 -138.55 -70.40 -10.45
N ALA A 34 -137.27 -70.21 -10.80
CA ALA A 34 -136.69 -69.34 -11.83
C ALA A 34 -137.11 -67.85 -11.92
N GLU A 35 -136.62 -67.06 -10.97
CA GLU A 35 -136.16 -65.67 -11.18
C GLU A 35 -134.85 -65.47 -10.40
N VAL A 36 -134.04 -64.48 -10.80
CA VAL A 36 -132.85 -63.93 -10.10
C VAL A 36 -131.49 -64.61 -10.39
N ALA A 37 -130.87 -64.21 -11.50
CA ALA A 37 -129.41 -64.23 -11.67
C ALA A 37 -128.91 -62.79 -11.86
N GLY A 38 -128.68 -62.11 -10.73
CA GLY A 38 -128.23 -60.72 -10.64
C GLY A 38 -126.70 -60.53 -10.63
N PRO A 39 -126.24 -59.26 -10.54
CA PRO A 39 -124.91 -58.77 -10.93
C PRO A 39 -123.80 -59.05 -9.90
N GLY A 40 -123.55 -60.33 -9.58
CA GLY A 40 -122.49 -60.78 -8.66
C GLY A 40 -121.13 -61.05 -9.31
N ALA A 41 -121.04 -61.05 -10.64
CA ALA A 41 -119.83 -61.47 -11.38
C ALA A 41 -118.86 -60.33 -11.76
N LEU A 42 -119.23 -59.04 -11.57
CA LEU A 42 -118.44 -57.89 -12.02
C LEU A 42 -117.54 -57.25 -10.93
N VAL A 43 -117.71 -57.60 -9.65
CA VAL A 43 -116.94 -57.00 -8.53
C VAL A 43 -115.65 -57.79 -8.21
N ALA A 44 -115.54 -59.05 -8.63
CA ALA A 44 -114.36 -59.88 -8.35
C ALA A 44 -113.13 -59.61 -9.24
N LEU A 45 -113.31 -58.97 -10.42
CA LEU A 45 -112.21 -58.62 -11.32
C LEU A 45 -111.53 -57.27 -10.99
N ALA A 46 -112.18 -56.39 -10.23
CA ALA A 46 -111.59 -55.11 -9.79
C ALA A 46 -110.67 -55.25 -8.56
N GLY A 47 -110.89 -56.26 -7.71
CA GLY A 47 -110.10 -56.48 -6.48
C GLY A 47 -108.70 -57.07 -6.70
N ILE A 48 -108.47 -57.80 -7.79
CA ILE A 48 -107.15 -58.39 -8.12
C ILE A 48 -106.22 -57.36 -8.78
N GLY A 49 -106.77 -56.32 -9.43
CA GLY A 49 -105.99 -55.23 -10.01
C GLY A 49 -105.32 -54.31 -8.98
N PHE A 50 -105.92 -54.11 -7.81
CA PHE A 50 -105.43 -53.13 -6.82
C PHE A 50 -104.34 -53.68 -5.88
N LEU A 51 -104.35 -54.97 -5.56
CA LEU A 51 -103.30 -55.61 -4.75
C LEU A 51 -101.99 -55.87 -5.53
N GLY A 52 -102.07 -55.99 -6.86
CA GLY A 52 -100.89 -56.03 -7.73
C GLY A 52 -100.20 -54.68 -7.95
N LEU A 53 -100.92 -53.57 -7.76
CA LEU A 53 -100.40 -52.21 -7.90
C LEU A 53 -99.80 -51.68 -6.58
N GLY A 54 -100.40 -51.98 -5.42
CA GLY A 54 -99.86 -51.60 -4.11
C GLY A 54 -98.56 -52.33 -3.70
N GLY A 55 -98.36 -53.57 -4.16
CA GLY A 55 -97.09 -54.30 -3.95
C GLY A 55 -95.94 -53.81 -4.84
N ARG A 56 -96.26 -53.18 -5.97
CA ARG A 56 -95.27 -52.62 -6.91
C ARG A 56 -94.75 -51.24 -6.50
N THR A 57 -95.57 -50.42 -5.82
CA THR A 57 -95.13 -49.11 -5.34
C THR A 57 -94.22 -49.19 -4.11
N ILE A 58 -94.38 -50.21 -3.24
CA ILE A 58 -93.50 -50.40 -2.07
C ILE A 58 -92.19 -51.14 -2.42
N SER A 59 -92.19 -52.01 -3.45
CA SER A 59 -90.96 -52.67 -3.94
C SER A 59 -90.10 -51.79 -4.86
N ALA A 60 -90.70 -50.84 -5.59
CA ALA A 60 -89.96 -49.88 -6.41
C ALA A 60 -89.12 -48.88 -5.56
N GLY A 61 -89.66 -48.42 -4.42
CA GLY A 61 -88.94 -47.51 -3.52
C GLY A 61 -87.71 -48.14 -2.84
N GLY A 62 -87.78 -49.43 -2.47
CA GLY A 62 -86.67 -50.13 -1.81
C GLY A 62 -85.45 -50.38 -2.71
N GLY A 63 -85.67 -50.61 -4.01
CA GLY A 63 -84.59 -50.78 -4.98
C GLY A 63 -83.82 -49.49 -5.27
N ALA A 64 -84.52 -48.34 -5.31
CA ALA A 64 -83.94 -47.03 -5.50
C ALA A 64 -83.02 -46.62 -4.34
N VAL A 65 -83.47 -46.83 -3.09
CA VAL A 65 -82.68 -46.56 -1.87
C VAL A 65 -81.43 -47.42 -1.83
N ALA A 66 -81.53 -48.70 -2.20
CA ALA A 66 -80.39 -49.61 -2.22
C ALA A 66 -79.31 -49.19 -3.23
N ARG A 67 -79.71 -48.70 -4.43
CA ARG A 67 -78.77 -48.18 -5.44
C ARG A 67 -78.08 -46.90 -4.99
N GLY A 68 -78.83 -45.95 -4.44
CA GLY A 68 -78.27 -44.74 -3.85
C GLY A 68 -77.29 -45.05 -2.71
N LEU A 69 -77.66 -45.96 -1.80
CA LEU A 69 -76.80 -46.40 -0.69
C LEU A 69 -75.53 -47.11 -1.18
N GLN A 70 -75.61 -47.92 -2.24
CA GLN A 70 -74.45 -48.59 -2.84
C GLN A 70 -73.44 -47.58 -3.39
N VAL A 71 -73.94 -46.56 -4.12
CA VAL A 71 -73.09 -45.49 -4.66
C VAL A 71 -72.49 -44.65 -3.54
N CYS A 72 -73.28 -44.27 -2.52
CA CYS A 72 -72.76 -43.56 -1.35
C CYS A 72 -71.68 -44.36 -0.61
N LYS A 73 -71.82 -45.70 -0.50
CA LYS A 73 -70.77 -46.57 0.05
C LYS A 73 -69.52 -46.58 -0.81
N ALA A 74 -69.67 -46.72 -2.14
CA ALA A 74 -68.53 -46.69 -3.05
C ALA A 74 -67.77 -45.35 -2.99
N VAL A 75 -68.49 -44.23 -2.89
CA VAL A 75 -67.90 -42.89 -2.72
C VAL A 75 -67.24 -42.75 -1.35
N ALA A 76 -67.85 -43.29 -0.29
CA ALA A 76 -67.24 -43.34 1.04
C ALA A 76 -65.94 -44.17 1.07
N ASP A 77 -65.83 -45.20 0.21
CA ASP A 77 -64.61 -45.99 0.00
C ASP A 77 -63.61 -45.30 -0.96
N GLY A 78 -63.91 -44.08 -1.44
CA GLY A 78 -63.02 -43.26 -2.27
C GLY A 78 -63.24 -43.39 -3.79
N ASN A 79 -64.24 -44.15 -4.25
CA ASN A 79 -64.57 -44.25 -5.67
C ASN A 79 -65.56 -43.15 -6.09
N PHE A 80 -65.03 -42.00 -6.49
CA PHE A 80 -65.79 -40.86 -7.00
C PHE A 80 -66.22 -41.00 -8.48
N GLU A 81 -65.93 -42.13 -9.15
CA GLU A 81 -66.46 -42.45 -10.48
C GLU A 81 -67.81 -43.18 -10.43
N ALA A 82 -68.21 -43.67 -9.24
CA ALA A 82 -69.48 -44.35 -9.06
C ALA A 82 -70.68 -43.39 -9.30
N ARG A 83 -71.69 -43.86 -10.03
CA ARG A 83 -72.92 -43.10 -10.31
C ARG A 83 -74.15 -43.96 -10.10
N VAL A 84 -75.24 -43.33 -9.67
CA VAL A 84 -76.56 -43.95 -9.72
C VAL A 84 -77.02 -43.92 -11.17
N THR A 85 -77.02 -45.09 -11.81
CA THR A 85 -77.47 -45.28 -13.19
C THR A 85 -78.92 -45.75 -13.24
N ASP A 86 -79.60 -45.50 -14.36
CA ASP A 86 -80.98 -45.92 -14.61
C ASP A 86 -81.99 -45.40 -13.56
N ILE A 87 -81.99 -44.07 -13.35
CA ILE A 87 -82.95 -43.39 -12.47
C ILE A 87 -84.30 -43.31 -13.20
N ARG A 88 -85.28 -44.10 -12.77
CA ARG A 88 -86.64 -44.15 -13.34
C ARG A 88 -87.70 -43.64 -12.37
N GLU A 89 -87.30 -43.34 -11.14
CA GLU A 89 -88.12 -42.84 -10.06
C GLU A 89 -88.48 -41.37 -10.29
N ALA A 90 -89.77 -41.03 -10.12
CA ALA A 90 -90.26 -39.64 -10.17
C ALA A 90 -90.57 -39.12 -8.75
N GLY A 91 -90.54 -37.80 -8.56
CA GLY A 91 -90.73 -37.15 -7.26
C GLY A 91 -89.45 -37.08 -6.40
N GLU A 92 -89.60 -36.87 -5.10
CA GLU A 92 -88.50 -36.61 -4.14
C GLU A 92 -87.37 -37.67 -4.18
N MET A 93 -87.70 -38.93 -4.49
CA MET A 93 -86.72 -40.01 -4.57
C MET A 93 -85.84 -39.92 -5.82
N GLY A 94 -86.40 -39.52 -6.96
CA GLY A 94 -85.63 -39.26 -8.18
C GLY A 94 -84.73 -38.03 -8.02
N GLU A 95 -85.26 -36.97 -7.40
CA GLU A 95 -84.49 -35.77 -7.04
C GLU A 95 -83.33 -36.09 -6.10
N LEU A 96 -83.54 -36.96 -5.10
CA LEU A 96 -82.48 -37.41 -4.19
C LEU A 96 -81.36 -38.14 -4.94
N LEU A 97 -81.68 -39.05 -5.85
CA LEU A 97 -80.67 -39.80 -6.62
C LEU A 97 -79.89 -38.89 -7.59
N TRP A 98 -80.55 -37.91 -8.22
CA TRP A 98 -79.87 -36.89 -9.01
C TRP A 98 -78.99 -35.97 -8.15
N ALA A 99 -79.46 -35.56 -6.97
CA ALA A 99 -78.68 -34.76 -6.02
C ALA A 99 -77.45 -35.52 -5.49
N ILE A 100 -77.55 -36.84 -5.31
CA ILE A 100 -76.39 -37.71 -4.99
C ILE A 100 -75.38 -37.68 -6.13
N ASN A 101 -75.80 -37.88 -7.38
CA ASN A 101 -74.90 -37.81 -8.53
C ASN A 101 -74.26 -36.42 -8.67
N GLU A 102 -75.03 -35.34 -8.50
CA GLU A 102 -74.52 -33.96 -8.57
C GLU A 102 -73.49 -33.66 -7.46
N LEU A 103 -73.71 -34.17 -6.24
CA LEU A 103 -72.75 -34.07 -5.15
C LEU A 103 -71.45 -34.80 -5.49
N ILE A 104 -71.55 -36.01 -6.07
CA ILE A 104 -70.39 -36.80 -6.49
C ILE A 104 -69.64 -36.11 -7.64
N ASP A 105 -70.35 -35.55 -8.63
CA ASP A 105 -69.74 -34.82 -9.74
C ASP A 105 -68.95 -33.60 -9.24
N ARG A 106 -69.51 -32.83 -8.30
CA ARG A 106 -68.83 -31.68 -7.69
C ARG A 106 -67.63 -32.11 -6.84
N ALA A 107 -67.76 -33.21 -6.10
CA ALA A 107 -66.67 -33.74 -5.30
C ALA A 107 -65.54 -34.31 -6.17
N ASP A 108 -65.85 -35.05 -7.24
CA ASP A 108 -64.89 -35.58 -8.21
C ASP A 108 -64.16 -34.43 -8.92
N ALA A 109 -64.90 -33.43 -9.43
CA ALA A 109 -64.32 -32.27 -10.08
C ALA A 109 -63.34 -31.53 -9.15
N TYR A 110 -63.71 -31.32 -7.88
CA TYR A 110 -62.85 -30.67 -6.90
C TYR A 110 -61.60 -31.49 -6.60
N LEU A 111 -61.74 -32.81 -6.36
CA LEU A 111 -60.62 -33.69 -6.06
C LEU A 111 -59.66 -33.80 -7.24
N ARG A 112 -60.18 -33.95 -8.46
CA ARG A 112 -59.38 -34.06 -9.69
C ARG A 112 -58.62 -32.76 -9.97
N GLU A 113 -59.29 -31.62 -9.90
CA GLU A 113 -58.65 -30.33 -10.16
C GLU A 113 -57.65 -29.94 -9.07
N SER A 114 -57.98 -30.18 -7.79
CA SER A 114 -57.05 -29.92 -6.69
C SER A 114 -55.85 -30.84 -6.74
N ALA A 115 -56.02 -32.14 -7.01
CA ALA A 115 -54.91 -33.07 -7.19
C ALA A 115 -54.00 -32.65 -8.34
N ALA A 116 -54.58 -32.26 -9.48
CA ALA A 116 -53.80 -31.84 -10.63
C ALA A 116 -53.07 -30.50 -10.40
N SER A 117 -53.70 -29.53 -9.73
CA SER A 117 -53.03 -28.28 -9.33
C SER A 117 -51.90 -28.55 -8.32
N MET A 118 -52.13 -29.42 -7.33
CA MET A 118 -51.13 -29.78 -6.32
C MET A 118 -49.97 -30.62 -6.87
N ASP A 119 -50.20 -31.48 -7.87
CA ASP A 119 -49.12 -32.19 -8.58
C ASP A 119 -48.21 -31.21 -9.33
N HIS A 120 -48.79 -30.16 -9.94
CA HIS A 120 -48.00 -29.08 -10.55
C HIS A 120 -47.23 -28.27 -9.50
N VAL A 121 -47.86 -27.92 -8.37
CA VAL A 121 -47.19 -27.23 -7.25
C VAL A 121 -46.06 -28.08 -6.67
N ALA A 122 -46.24 -29.40 -6.55
CA ALA A 122 -45.22 -30.34 -6.08
C ALA A 122 -43.98 -30.38 -7.01
N ARG A 123 -44.18 -30.09 -8.30
CA ARG A 123 -43.10 -29.92 -9.30
C ARG A 123 -42.70 -28.46 -9.47
N ASN A 124 -42.93 -27.59 -8.48
CA ASN A 124 -42.61 -26.17 -8.53
C ASN A 124 -43.17 -25.42 -9.78
N VAL A 125 -44.26 -25.92 -10.35
CA VAL A 125 -44.96 -25.33 -11.47
C VAL A 125 -46.23 -24.66 -10.96
N TYR A 126 -46.25 -23.33 -10.93
CA TYR A 126 -47.30 -22.57 -10.25
C TYR A 126 -48.33 -21.93 -11.19
N TYR A 127 -48.38 -22.28 -12.48
CA TYR A 127 -49.34 -21.68 -13.43
C TYR A 127 -50.69 -22.42 -13.49
N ARG A 128 -50.77 -23.69 -13.05
CA ARG A 128 -52.02 -24.46 -13.08
C ARG A 128 -52.94 -24.06 -11.93
N ARG A 129 -54.11 -23.51 -12.25
CA ARG A 129 -55.17 -23.16 -11.30
C ARG A 129 -56.26 -24.22 -11.31
N ILE A 130 -56.93 -24.38 -10.17
CA ILE A 130 -58.19 -25.14 -10.09
C ILE A 130 -59.25 -24.36 -10.87
N ALA A 131 -59.90 -25.02 -11.82
CA ALA A 131 -61.03 -24.43 -12.53
C ALA A 131 -62.18 -24.11 -11.54
N GLU A 132 -62.58 -22.84 -11.46
CA GLU A 132 -63.66 -22.39 -10.56
C GLU A 132 -65.06 -22.63 -11.15
N THR A 133 -65.14 -22.83 -12.47
CA THR A 133 -66.38 -23.07 -13.21
C THR A 133 -67.05 -24.38 -12.73
N GLY A 134 -68.27 -24.29 -12.22
CA GLY A 134 -69.03 -25.44 -11.69
C GLY A 134 -68.82 -25.73 -10.21
N MET A 135 -67.90 -25.01 -9.54
CA MET A 135 -67.72 -25.09 -8.09
C MET A 135 -68.70 -24.15 -7.37
N VAL A 136 -69.29 -24.61 -6.26
CA VAL A 136 -70.18 -23.76 -5.44
C VAL A 136 -69.92 -23.96 -3.94
N GLY A 137 -70.35 -23.00 -3.14
CA GLY A 137 -70.29 -23.08 -1.67
C GLY A 137 -68.88 -23.35 -1.14
N SER A 138 -68.73 -24.38 -0.32
CA SER A 138 -67.45 -24.78 0.31
C SER A 138 -66.40 -25.24 -0.71
N PHE A 139 -66.80 -25.87 -1.81
CA PHE A 139 -65.88 -26.29 -2.87
C PHE A 139 -65.24 -25.08 -3.56
N LEU A 140 -66.05 -24.07 -3.93
CA LEU A 140 -65.54 -22.83 -4.54
C LEU A 140 -64.60 -22.08 -3.59
N ALA A 141 -65.01 -21.93 -2.32
CA ALA A 141 -64.18 -21.27 -1.32
C ALA A 141 -62.82 -21.99 -1.10
N SER A 142 -62.81 -23.32 -1.15
CA SER A 142 -61.58 -24.11 -1.01
C SER A 142 -60.70 -24.01 -2.26
N SER A 143 -61.28 -24.11 -3.46
CA SER A 143 -60.57 -23.91 -4.73
C SER A 143 -59.90 -22.53 -4.79
N GLN A 144 -60.60 -21.48 -4.37
CA GLN A 144 -60.06 -20.12 -4.32
C GLN A 144 -58.92 -19.97 -3.29
N ARG A 145 -59.00 -20.64 -2.13
CA ARG A 145 -57.90 -20.66 -1.15
C ARG A 145 -56.67 -21.36 -1.72
N ILE A 146 -56.85 -22.49 -2.41
CA ILE A 146 -55.74 -23.20 -3.06
C ILE A 146 -55.14 -22.34 -4.16
N ASN A 147 -55.95 -21.74 -5.04
CA ASN A 147 -55.47 -20.83 -6.08
C ASN A 147 -54.65 -19.66 -5.49
N LYS A 148 -55.17 -19.00 -4.44
CA LYS A 148 -54.44 -17.95 -3.73
C LYS A 148 -53.14 -18.44 -3.08
N ALA A 149 -53.14 -19.64 -2.51
CA ALA A 149 -51.92 -20.25 -1.95
C ALA A 149 -50.89 -20.50 -3.06
N THR A 150 -51.32 -21.02 -4.21
CA THR A 150 -50.46 -21.22 -5.39
C THR A 150 -49.89 -19.90 -5.92
N ASP A 151 -50.69 -18.82 -5.99
CA ASP A 151 -50.22 -17.47 -6.35
C ASP A 151 -49.17 -16.93 -5.36
N ALA A 152 -49.44 -17.11 -4.06
CA ALA A 152 -48.53 -16.69 -3.00
C ALA A 152 -47.19 -17.46 -3.07
N MET A 153 -47.24 -18.78 -3.31
CA MET A 153 -46.05 -19.60 -3.50
C MET A 153 -45.26 -19.19 -4.75
N ALA A 154 -45.94 -18.95 -5.88
CA ALA A 154 -45.31 -18.46 -7.11
C ALA A 154 -44.53 -17.16 -6.87
N THR A 155 -45.17 -16.21 -6.15
CA THR A 155 -44.57 -14.93 -5.80
C THR A 155 -43.34 -15.12 -4.90
N LYS A 156 -43.43 -15.98 -3.88
CA LYS A 156 -42.32 -16.25 -2.94
C LYS A 156 -41.13 -16.95 -3.60
N VAL A 157 -41.37 -17.85 -4.55
CA VAL A 157 -40.32 -18.48 -5.34
C VAL A 157 -39.65 -17.47 -6.27
N ALA A 158 -40.43 -16.59 -6.93
CA ALA A 158 -39.88 -15.53 -7.76
C ALA A 158 -39.06 -14.49 -6.97
N GLU A 159 -39.54 -14.09 -5.79
CA GLU A 159 -38.80 -13.23 -4.86
C GLU A 159 -37.49 -13.89 -4.40
N SER A 160 -37.54 -15.17 -4.01
CA SER A 160 -36.35 -15.94 -3.61
C SER A 160 -35.30 -16.01 -4.73
N ARG A 161 -35.71 -16.22 -5.98
CA ARG A 161 -34.81 -16.19 -7.15
C ARG A 161 -34.16 -14.81 -7.33
N ARG A 162 -34.94 -13.73 -7.25
CA ARG A 162 -34.39 -12.36 -7.34
C ARG A 162 -33.39 -12.05 -6.24
N VAL A 163 -33.65 -12.50 -5.01
CA VAL A 163 -32.70 -12.33 -3.89
C VAL A 163 -31.44 -13.15 -4.13
N ALA A 164 -31.57 -14.40 -4.57
CA ALA A 164 -30.44 -15.26 -4.91
C ALA A 164 -29.55 -14.66 -6.01
N ASP A 165 -30.15 -14.10 -7.06
CA ASP A 165 -29.43 -13.43 -8.14
C ASP A 165 -28.66 -12.19 -7.63
N LYS A 166 -29.30 -11.34 -6.81
CA LYS A 166 -28.63 -10.19 -6.20
C LYS A 166 -27.47 -10.59 -5.29
N ILE A 167 -27.63 -11.65 -4.48
CA ILE A 167 -26.55 -12.15 -3.62
C ILE A 167 -25.38 -12.63 -4.48
N ARG A 168 -25.65 -13.34 -5.58
CA ARG A 168 -24.60 -13.77 -6.52
C ARG A 168 -23.83 -12.59 -7.11
N ASP A 169 -24.51 -11.51 -7.49
CA ASP A 169 -23.87 -10.30 -8.03
C ASP A 169 -22.99 -9.59 -6.97
N VAL A 170 -23.48 -9.49 -5.73
CA VAL A 170 -22.72 -8.94 -4.60
C VAL A 170 -21.49 -9.81 -4.32
N VAL A 171 -21.63 -11.13 -4.30
CA VAL A 171 -20.52 -12.08 -4.12
C VAL A 171 -19.47 -11.93 -5.23
N GLY A 172 -19.90 -11.78 -6.48
CA GLY A 172 -18.99 -11.52 -7.59
C GLY A 172 -18.20 -10.22 -7.41
N THR A 173 -18.87 -9.16 -6.96
CA THR A 173 -18.23 -7.86 -6.67
C THR A 173 -17.23 -7.96 -5.52
N VAL A 174 -17.61 -8.64 -4.43
CA VAL A 174 -16.75 -8.89 -3.26
C VAL A 174 -15.53 -9.72 -3.64
N SER A 175 -15.69 -10.75 -4.47
CA SER A 175 -14.59 -11.58 -4.96
C SER A 175 -13.61 -10.75 -5.80
N ALA A 176 -14.11 -9.91 -6.72
CA ALA A 176 -13.25 -9.04 -7.52
C ALA A 176 -12.48 -8.02 -6.65
N ALA A 177 -13.16 -7.41 -5.67
CA ALA A 177 -12.52 -6.50 -4.72
C ALA A 177 -11.45 -7.19 -3.88
N ALA A 178 -11.69 -8.43 -3.45
CA ALA A 178 -10.71 -9.24 -2.72
C ALA A 178 -9.44 -9.51 -3.56
N THR A 179 -9.59 -9.90 -4.83
CA THR A 179 -8.45 -10.11 -5.75
C THR A 179 -7.66 -8.81 -5.97
N GLN A 180 -8.35 -7.67 -6.09
CA GLN A 180 -7.69 -6.37 -6.25
C GLN A 180 -6.93 -5.95 -4.97
N LEU A 181 -7.50 -6.20 -3.79
CA LEU A 181 -6.81 -5.98 -2.51
C LEU A 181 -5.58 -6.88 -2.35
N GLU A 182 -5.66 -8.15 -2.75
CA GLU A 182 -4.49 -9.05 -2.74
C GLU A 182 -3.36 -8.51 -3.62
N THR A 183 -3.69 -8.07 -4.84
CA THR A 183 -2.68 -7.52 -5.77
C THR A 183 -2.04 -6.26 -5.18
N THR A 184 -2.87 -5.35 -4.63
CA THR A 184 -2.41 -4.11 -4.00
C THR A 184 -1.50 -4.39 -2.80
N ALA A 185 -1.89 -5.34 -1.94
CA ALA A 185 -1.10 -5.75 -0.78
C ALA A 185 0.26 -6.33 -1.18
N ARG A 186 0.32 -7.17 -2.22
CA ARG A 186 1.59 -7.70 -2.75
C ARG A 186 2.48 -6.58 -3.29
N SER A 187 1.91 -5.62 -4.01
CA SER A 187 2.66 -4.45 -4.48
C SER A 187 3.18 -3.59 -3.32
N MET A 188 2.38 -3.38 -2.27
CA MET A 188 2.82 -2.67 -1.05
C MET A 188 3.98 -3.39 -0.36
N GLN A 189 3.92 -4.72 -0.25
CA GLN A 189 4.99 -5.52 0.34
C GLN A 189 6.29 -5.41 -0.47
N GLY A 190 6.21 -5.46 -1.80
CA GLY A 190 7.37 -5.24 -2.68
C GLY A 190 7.94 -3.82 -2.58
N ALA A 191 7.09 -2.80 -2.47
CA ALA A 191 7.52 -1.41 -2.28
C ALA A 191 8.20 -1.20 -0.92
N ALA A 192 7.66 -1.80 0.14
CA ALA A 192 8.27 -1.80 1.47
C ALA A 192 9.67 -2.45 1.47
N ASP A 193 9.79 -3.66 0.91
CA ASP A 193 11.07 -4.37 0.81
C ASP A 193 12.11 -3.58 -0.03
N SER A 194 11.68 -2.98 -1.14
CA SER A 194 12.56 -2.13 -1.93
C SER A 194 12.98 -0.86 -1.18
N THR A 195 12.10 -0.31 -0.35
CA THR A 195 12.41 0.87 0.47
C THR A 195 13.43 0.53 1.55
N CYS A 196 13.27 -0.61 2.25
CA CYS A 196 14.26 -1.10 3.21
C CYS A 196 15.64 -1.28 2.57
N LYS A 197 15.73 -1.96 1.42
CA LYS A 197 17.01 -2.15 0.71
C LYS A 197 17.69 -0.84 0.31
N ARG A 198 16.89 0.16 -0.10
CA ARG A 198 17.41 1.49 -0.42
C ARG A 198 17.85 2.24 0.83
N ALA A 199 17.10 2.13 1.93
CA ALA A 199 17.47 2.70 3.21
C ALA A 199 18.80 2.12 3.71
N ASP A 200 19.02 0.80 3.61
CA ASP A 200 20.30 0.17 3.95
C ASP A 200 21.47 0.71 3.12
N ALA A 201 21.27 0.91 1.81
CA ALA A 201 22.30 1.49 0.94
C ALA A 201 22.61 2.96 1.32
N VAL A 202 21.60 3.74 1.69
CA VAL A 202 21.79 5.12 2.17
C VAL A 202 22.50 5.14 3.53
N ALA A 203 22.17 4.23 4.45
CA ALA A 203 22.85 4.08 5.73
C ALA A 203 24.34 3.79 5.53
N ALA A 204 24.69 2.84 4.67
CA ALA A 204 26.08 2.54 4.33
C ALA A 204 26.81 3.74 3.71
N GLY A 205 26.11 4.51 2.85
CA GLY A 205 26.65 5.75 2.29
C GLY A 205 26.88 6.84 3.34
N ALA A 206 25.98 6.96 4.32
CA ALA A 206 26.11 7.89 5.44
C ALA A 206 27.28 7.52 6.36
N ASP A 207 27.47 6.23 6.66
CA ASP A 207 28.61 5.75 7.45
C ASP A 207 29.95 6.03 6.73
N GLN A 208 30.02 5.79 5.42
CA GLN A 208 31.18 6.12 4.60
C GLN A 208 31.46 7.63 4.59
N ALA A 209 30.42 8.45 4.50
CA ALA A 209 30.53 9.90 4.56
C ALA A 209 31.03 10.36 5.94
N ALA A 210 30.50 9.78 7.03
CA ALA A 210 30.96 10.08 8.39
C ALA A 210 32.44 9.74 8.58
N ALA A 211 32.90 8.59 8.07
CA ALA A 211 34.31 8.23 8.08
C ALA A 211 35.18 9.23 7.28
N SER A 212 34.69 9.66 6.12
CA SER A 212 35.37 10.65 5.27
C SER A 212 35.48 12.02 5.97
N VAL A 213 34.39 12.46 6.62
CA VAL A 213 34.36 13.68 7.43
C VAL A 213 35.35 13.58 8.60
N GLY A 214 35.45 12.42 9.25
CA GLY A 214 36.44 12.16 10.29
C GLY A 214 37.88 12.35 9.79
N THR A 215 38.20 11.81 8.62
CA THR A 215 39.53 11.99 7.99
C THR A 215 39.82 13.47 7.69
N VAL A 216 38.84 14.21 7.18
CA VAL A 216 39.01 15.66 6.92
C VAL A 216 39.17 16.45 8.22
N ALA A 217 38.49 16.05 9.30
CA ALA A 217 38.67 16.65 10.62
C ALA A 217 40.13 16.51 11.10
N SER A 218 40.67 15.29 11.06
CA SER A 218 42.07 15.04 11.44
C SER A 218 43.05 15.81 10.56
N ALA A 219 42.81 15.89 9.25
CA ALA A 219 43.65 16.68 8.34
C ALA A 219 43.59 18.19 8.66
N ALA A 220 42.43 18.71 9.04
CA ALA A 220 42.28 20.12 9.45
C ALA A 220 42.99 20.41 10.78
N GLU A 221 42.99 19.46 11.73
CA GLU A 221 43.75 19.55 12.98
C GLU A 221 45.26 19.56 12.71
N GLU A 222 45.76 18.65 11.86
CA GLU A 222 47.17 18.63 11.46
C GLU A 222 47.60 19.91 10.73
N LEU A 223 46.77 20.41 9.80
CA LEU A 223 47.00 21.69 9.12
C LEU A 223 47.06 22.86 10.10
N THR A 224 46.19 22.88 11.11
CA THR A 224 46.20 23.92 12.15
C THR A 224 47.52 23.92 12.91
N GLY A 225 48.03 22.74 13.28
CA GLY A 225 49.34 22.60 13.92
C GLY A 225 50.49 23.07 13.02
N SER A 226 50.48 22.65 11.74
CA SER A 226 51.51 23.05 10.77
C SER A 226 51.53 24.56 10.53
N ILE A 227 50.35 25.20 10.40
CA ILE A 227 50.22 26.65 10.23
C ILE A 227 50.80 27.39 11.45
N GLN A 228 50.54 26.90 12.67
CA GLN A 228 51.12 27.49 13.89
C GLN A 228 52.64 27.38 13.92
N GLU A 229 53.19 26.23 13.55
CA GLU A 229 54.64 26.03 13.50
C GLU A 229 55.31 26.93 12.44
N ILE A 230 54.73 27.00 11.24
CA ILE A 230 55.23 27.90 10.18
C ILE A 230 55.14 29.36 10.66
N GLY A 231 54.05 29.75 11.32
CA GLY A 231 53.90 31.09 11.91
C GLY A 231 55.02 31.42 12.90
N GLN A 232 55.39 30.48 13.76
CA GLN A 232 56.52 30.65 14.69
C GLN A 232 57.87 30.77 13.95
N GLN A 233 58.09 29.97 12.90
CA GLN A 233 59.31 30.05 12.11
C GLN A 233 59.45 31.38 11.35
N VAL A 234 58.34 31.90 10.81
CA VAL A 234 58.30 33.20 10.14
C VAL A 234 58.57 34.34 11.12
N ALA A 235 57.95 34.30 12.32
CA ALA A 235 58.22 35.28 13.37
C ALA A 235 59.71 35.28 13.78
N ARG A 236 60.31 34.10 13.92
CA ARG A 236 61.74 33.95 14.19
C ARG A 236 62.60 34.49 13.04
N SER A 237 62.23 34.23 11.79
CA SER A 237 62.94 34.73 10.60
C SER A 237 62.92 36.26 10.54
N ASN A 238 61.79 36.90 10.85
CA ASN A 238 61.69 38.34 10.99
C ASN A 238 62.66 38.89 12.05
N GLN A 239 62.74 38.25 13.23
CA GLN A 239 63.65 38.69 14.28
C GLN A 239 65.13 38.59 13.88
N ILE A 240 65.51 37.52 13.17
CA ILE A 240 66.87 37.35 12.62
C ILE A 240 67.16 38.42 11.58
N THR A 241 66.21 38.67 10.68
CA THR A 241 66.33 39.68 9.62
C THR A 241 66.51 41.09 10.21
N LEU A 242 65.73 41.47 11.21
CA LEU A 242 65.89 42.74 11.94
C LEU A 242 67.26 42.87 12.60
N THR A 243 67.78 41.78 13.15
CA THR A 243 69.12 41.75 13.73
C THR A 243 70.20 41.95 12.65
N ALA A 244 70.05 41.29 11.51
CA ALA A 244 70.96 41.42 10.37
C ALA A 244 70.96 42.84 9.76
N VAL A 245 69.80 43.52 9.70
CA VAL A 245 69.72 44.93 9.29
C VAL A 245 70.60 45.78 10.20
N ARG A 246 70.43 45.65 11.51
CA ARG A 246 71.22 46.42 12.50
C ARG A 246 72.72 46.13 12.39
N GLU A 247 73.12 44.87 12.24
CA GLU A 247 74.54 44.50 12.07
C GLU A 247 75.13 45.04 10.76
N THR A 248 74.33 45.08 9.69
CA THR A 248 74.72 45.67 8.40
C THR A 248 74.91 47.18 8.52
N GLU A 249 74.01 47.88 9.22
CA GLU A 249 74.13 49.32 9.50
C GLU A 249 75.37 49.65 10.36
N GLU A 250 75.61 48.88 11.43
CA GLU A 250 76.81 49.03 12.27
C GLU A 250 78.10 48.77 11.46
N THR A 251 78.09 47.77 10.58
CA THR A 251 79.23 47.45 9.71
C THR A 251 79.48 48.57 8.71
N ASN A 252 78.43 49.11 8.08
CA ASN A 252 78.55 50.23 7.15
C ASN A 252 79.20 51.45 7.82
N ALA A 253 78.75 51.79 9.04
CA ALA A 253 79.33 52.90 9.81
C ALA A 253 80.82 52.69 10.13
N ARG A 254 81.24 51.46 10.45
CA ARG A 254 82.67 51.14 10.70
C ARG A 254 83.51 51.26 9.43
N VAL A 255 82.98 50.81 8.29
CA VAL A 255 83.68 50.89 6.99
C VAL A 255 83.77 52.35 6.53
N GLU A 256 82.73 53.17 6.69
CA GLU A 256 82.76 54.61 6.42
C GLU A 256 83.80 55.35 7.29
N SER A 257 83.92 54.97 8.57
CA SER A 257 84.98 55.49 9.44
C SER A 257 86.37 55.10 8.93
N LEU A 258 86.55 53.88 8.38
CA LEU A 258 87.81 53.44 7.79
C LEU A 258 88.15 54.23 6.53
N ALA A 259 87.16 54.49 5.66
CA ALA A 259 87.31 55.32 4.46
C ALA A 259 87.75 56.73 4.82
N THR A 260 87.13 57.31 5.85
CA THR A 260 87.50 58.64 6.38
C THR A 260 88.93 58.66 6.92
N ALA A 261 89.35 57.60 7.65
CA ALA A 261 90.70 57.49 8.16
C ALA A 261 91.74 57.36 7.04
N ALA A 262 91.47 56.53 6.02
CA ALA A 262 92.32 56.37 4.85
C ALA A 262 92.47 57.70 4.08
N GLN A 263 91.40 58.49 3.98
CA GLN A 263 91.46 59.81 3.36
C GLN A 263 92.37 60.79 4.12
N LYS A 264 92.25 60.84 5.46
CA LYS A 264 93.14 61.65 6.31
C LYS A 264 94.61 61.22 6.19
N ILE A 265 94.88 59.92 6.11
CA ILE A 265 96.24 59.41 5.88
C ILE A 265 96.73 59.89 4.51
N GLY A 266 95.91 59.82 3.47
CA GLY A 266 96.25 60.35 2.14
C GLY A 266 96.63 61.83 2.17
N GLU A 267 95.87 62.67 2.87
CA GLU A 267 96.18 64.09 3.06
C GLU A 267 97.54 64.31 3.76
N VAL A 268 97.85 63.52 4.79
CA VAL A 268 99.14 63.58 5.50
C VAL A 268 100.29 63.14 4.59
N VAL A 269 100.10 62.09 3.79
CA VAL A 269 101.13 61.58 2.86
C VAL A 269 101.48 62.64 1.81
N VAL A 270 100.47 63.32 1.24
CA VAL A 270 100.69 64.44 0.30
C VAL A 270 101.55 65.53 0.94
N LEU A 271 101.23 65.94 2.18
CA LEU A 271 102.03 66.93 2.92
C LEU A 271 103.48 66.45 3.13
N ILE A 272 103.70 65.17 3.45
CA ILE A 272 105.07 64.63 3.61
C ILE A 272 105.82 64.65 2.27
N THR A 273 105.16 64.32 1.15
CA THR A 273 105.77 64.41 -0.19
C THR A 273 106.16 65.85 -0.55
N GLU A 274 105.33 66.83 -0.19
CA GLU A 274 105.65 68.26 -0.35
C GLU A 274 106.86 68.66 0.51
N ILE A 275 106.92 68.25 1.78
CA ILE A 275 108.05 68.51 2.68
C ILE A 275 109.34 67.86 2.14
N ALA A 276 109.27 66.61 1.66
CA ALA A 276 110.41 65.90 1.09
C ALA A 276 110.93 66.62 -0.17
N SER A 277 110.02 67.08 -1.03
CA SER A 277 110.37 67.86 -2.23
C SER A 277 111.02 69.20 -1.88
N GLN A 278 110.49 69.91 -0.89
CA GLN A 278 111.06 71.16 -0.39
C GLN A 278 112.43 70.94 0.27
N THR A 279 112.59 69.85 1.02
CA THR A 279 113.85 69.45 1.65
C THR A 279 114.91 69.10 0.61
N ASN A 280 114.52 68.39 -0.46
CA ASN A 280 115.39 68.10 -1.59
C ASN A 280 115.85 69.38 -2.31
N LEU A 281 114.97 70.36 -2.49
CA LEU A 281 115.31 71.68 -3.04
C LEU A 281 116.27 72.47 -2.12
N LEU A 282 116.03 72.46 -0.81
CA LEU A 282 116.93 73.08 0.17
C LEU A 282 118.31 72.43 0.18
N ALA A 283 118.35 71.10 0.14
CA ALA A 283 119.58 70.31 0.07
C ALA A 283 120.35 70.61 -1.22
N LEU A 284 119.66 70.70 -2.36
CA LEU A 284 120.26 71.09 -3.63
C LEU A 284 120.89 72.50 -3.57
N ASN A 285 120.17 73.47 -3.01
CA ASN A 285 120.70 74.83 -2.80
C ASN A 285 121.93 74.82 -1.89
N ALA A 286 121.93 74.00 -0.83
CA ALA A 286 123.06 73.82 0.06
C ALA A 286 124.27 73.15 -0.65
N THR A 287 124.04 72.18 -1.53
CA THR A 287 125.10 71.57 -2.36
C THR A 287 125.72 72.60 -3.31
N ILE A 288 124.91 73.48 -3.92
CA ILE A 288 125.38 74.56 -4.79
C ILE A 288 126.26 75.53 -4.01
N GLU A 289 125.81 75.97 -2.83
CA GLU A 289 126.57 76.93 -2.02
C GLU A 289 127.84 76.31 -1.42
N ALA A 290 127.81 75.02 -1.08
CA ALA A 290 128.99 74.27 -0.66
C ALA A 290 130.03 74.13 -1.78
N ALA A 291 129.60 73.93 -3.03
CA ALA A 291 130.48 73.93 -4.20
C ALA A 291 131.08 75.34 -4.44
N ARG A 292 130.32 76.39 -4.16
CA ARG A 292 130.75 77.79 -4.28
C ARG A 292 131.80 78.19 -3.24
N ALA A 293 131.76 77.59 -2.05
CA ALA A 293 132.74 77.78 -0.98
C ALA A 293 134.07 77.03 -1.18
N GLY A 294 134.22 76.23 -2.25
CA GLY A 294 135.46 75.52 -2.59
C GLY A 294 135.91 74.52 -1.51
N ASP A 295 137.19 74.53 -1.14
CA ASP A 295 137.76 73.57 -0.18
C ASP A 295 137.16 73.70 1.24
N ALA A 296 136.70 74.89 1.64
CA ALA A 296 136.06 75.12 2.94
C ALA A 296 134.65 74.51 3.04
N GLY A 297 133.99 74.24 1.90
CA GLY A 297 132.63 73.71 1.82
C GLY A 297 132.52 72.19 1.77
N LYS A 298 133.64 71.44 1.68
CA LYS A 298 133.64 69.98 1.47
C LYS A 298 132.82 69.19 2.51
N GLY A 299 132.93 69.53 3.79
CA GLY A 299 132.14 68.88 4.85
C GLY A 299 130.64 69.18 4.74
N PHE A 300 130.30 70.42 4.34
CA PHE A 300 128.91 70.85 4.13
C PHE A 300 128.30 70.20 2.87
N ALA A 301 129.11 70.00 1.82
CA ALA A 301 128.69 69.32 0.60
C ALA A 301 128.28 67.86 0.86
N VAL A 302 129.01 67.14 1.73
CA VAL A 302 128.67 65.76 2.12
C VAL A 302 127.34 65.71 2.87
N VAL A 303 127.13 66.61 3.84
CA VAL A 303 125.86 66.69 4.58
C VAL A 303 124.70 67.05 3.65
N ALA A 304 124.88 68.03 2.76
CA ALA A 304 123.86 68.42 1.80
C ALA A 304 123.48 67.27 0.85
N GLN A 305 124.46 66.48 0.40
CA GLN A 305 124.22 65.30 -0.43
C GLN A 305 123.47 64.19 0.34
N GLU A 306 123.81 63.96 1.60
CA GLU A 306 123.12 62.99 2.46
C GLU A 306 121.66 63.40 2.69
N VAL A 307 121.41 64.68 3.00
CA VAL A 307 120.04 65.23 3.15
C VAL A 307 119.26 65.11 1.84
N LYS A 308 119.89 65.37 0.70
CA LYS A 308 119.28 65.20 -0.63
C LYS A 308 118.86 63.75 -0.87
N GLN A 309 119.72 62.79 -0.51
CA GLN A 309 119.46 61.36 -0.66
C GLN A 309 118.33 60.89 0.26
N LEU A 310 118.33 61.31 1.53
CA LEU A 310 117.24 61.08 2.49
C LEU A 310 115.91 61.66 2.01
N ALA A 311 115.92 62.87 1.46
CA ALA A 311 114.72 63.50 0.91
C ALA A 311 114.17 62.72 -0.30
N SER A 312 115.05 62.25 -1.20
CA SER A 312 114.65 61.41 -2.33
C SER A 312 114.11 60.04 -1.89
N GLN A 313 114.72 59.40 -0.89
CA GLN A 313 114.20 58.16 -0.30
C GLN A 313 112.84 58.38 0.35
N THR A 314 112.66 59.51 1.05
CA THR A 314 111.39 59.87 1.68
C THR A 314 110.30 60.07 0.63
N ALA A 315 110.60 60.78 -0.45
CA ALA A 315 109.66 60.98 -1.56
C ALA A 315 109.22 59.64 -2.17
N HIS A 316 110.16 58.73 -2.42
CA HIS A 316 109.85 57.42 -2.98
C HIS A 316 109.03 56.55 -2.02
N ALA A 317 109.38 56.55 -0.72
CA ALA A 317 108.58 55.86 0.29
C ALA A 317 107.15 56.44 0.40
N THR A 318 106.97 57.76 0.24
CA THR A 318 105.63 58.35 0.21
C THR A 318 104.83 58.01 -1.05
N GLU A 319 105.47 57.81 -2.20
CA GLU A 319 104.78 57.30 -3.41
C GLU A 319 104.24 55.88 -3.17
N ASP A 320 105.04 54.99 -2.60
CA ASP A 320 104.62 53.63 -2.25
C ASP A 320 103.45 53.64 -1.24
N ILE A 321 103.53 54.48 -0.20
CA ILE A 321 102.43 54.66 0.76
C ILE A 321 101.18 55.21 0.06
N THR A 322 101.33 56.16 -0.86
CA THR A 322 100.19 56.71 -1.62
C THR A 322 99.48 55.62 -2.42
N ALA A 323 100.23 54.77 -3.11
CA ALA A 323 99.67 53.62 -3.83
C ALA A 323 98.95 52.65 -2.87
N GLN A 324 99.52 52.40 -1.69
CA GLN A 324 98.91 51.54 -0.69
C GLN A 324 97.61 52.14 -0.12
N VAL A 325 97.58 53.43 0.19
CA VAL A 325 96.38 54.15 0.66
C VAL A 325 95.29 54.14 -0.40
N ALA A 326 95.64 54.36 -1.68
CA ALA A 326 94.69 54.26 -2.79
C ALA A 326 94.08 52.87 -2.92
N SER A 327 94.89 51.81 -2.75
CA SER A 327 94.44 50.42 -2.74
C SER A 327 93.48 50.15 -1.57
N ILE A 328 93.82 50.60 -0.36
CA ILE A 328 92.96 50.49 0.83
C ILE A 328 91.63 51.20 0.61
N ARG A 329 91.65 52.41 0.04
CA ARG A 329 90.42 53.16 -0.26
C ARG A 329 89.54 52.42 -1.26
N SER A 330 90.11 51.94 -2.36
CA SER A 330 89.38 51.15 -3.36
C SER A 330 88.74 49.90 -2.75
N ALA A 331 89.48 49.17 -1.90
CA ALA A 331 88.95 48.02 -1.18
C ALA A 331 87.83 48.39 -0.20
N THR A 332 87.94 49.56 0.45
CA THR A 332 86.93 50.08 1.37
C THR A 332 85.66 50.47 0.62
N ASP A 333 85.76 51.16 -0.51
CA ASP A 333 84.63 51.53 -1.37
C ASP A 333 83.90 50.28 -1.90
N ALA A 334 84.65 49.25 -2.30
CA ALA A 334 84.08 47.96 -2.69
C ALA A 334 83.35 47.27 -1.51
N ALA A 335 83.90 47.35 -0.29
CA ALA A 335 83.26 46.81 0.90
C ALA A 335 81.95 47.55 1.23
N VAL A 336 81.92 48.88 1.15
CA VAL A 336 80.68 49.68 1.32
C VAL A 336 79.62 49.27 0.31
N ALA A 337 79.99 49.10 -0.96
CA ALA A 337 79.06 48.64 -2.00
C ALA A 337 78.50 47.24 -1.68
N GLY A 338 79.35 46.31 -1.22
CA GLY A 338 78.95 44.97 -0.81
C GLY A 338 77.98 44.96 0.38
N VAL A 339 78.28 45.73 1.43
CA VAL A 339 77.43 45.87 2.62
C VAL A 339 76.07 46.48 2.28
N ASN A 340 76.03 47.49 1.42
CA ASN A 340 74.78 48.07 0.92
C ASN A 340 73.95 47.07 0.09
N GLY A 341 74.61 46.22 -0.70
CA GLY A 341 73.97 45.12 -1.42
C GLY A 341 73.30 44.13 -0.45
N ILE A 342 74.02 43.69 0.59
CA ILE A 342 73.49 42.83 1.64
C ILE A 342 72.27 43.48 2.31
N GLY A 343 72.36 44.77 2.66
CA GLY A 343 71.25 45.48 3.29
C GLY A 343 69.98 45.54 2.42
N LYS A 344 70.11 45.62 1.10
CA LYS A 344 68.95 45.51 0.19
C LYS A 344 68.34 44.11 0.23
N THR A 345 69.15 43.06 0.10
CA THR A 345 68.67 41.68 0.14
C THR A 345 67.98 41.36 1.47
N VAL A 346 68.52 41.83 2.60
CA VAL A 346 67.91 41.63 3.92
C VAL A 346 66.54 42.33 4.02
N ARG A 347 66.38 43.53 3.44
CA ARG A 347 65.07 44.21 3.38
C ARG A 347 64.05 43.45 2.53
N GLU A 348 64.47 42.94 1.36
CA GLU A 348 63.60 42.11 0.52
C GLU A 348 63.15 40.83 1.26
N VAL A 349 64.04 40.20 2.03
CA VAL A 349 63.68 39.04 2.88
C VAL A 349 62.64 39.42 3.94
N ASN A 350 62.76 40.61 4.56
CA ASN A 350 61.79 41.10 5.55
C ASN A 350 60.40 41.35 4.94
N GLU A 351 60.35 41.90 3.72
CA GLU A 351 59.10 42.12 2.99
C GLU A 351 58.42 40.79 2.64
N ILE A 352 59.18 39.80 2.15
CA ILE A 352 58.68 38.45 1.85
C ILE A 352 58.14 37.79 3.13
N ALA A 353 58.88 37.85 4.23
CA ALA A 353 58.45 37.25 5.49
C ALA A 353 57.18 37.91 6.04
N SER A 354 57.02 39.23 5.86
CA SER A 354 55.77 39.93 6.19
C SER A 354 54.58 39.49 5.33
N ALA A 355 54.79 39.28 4.02
CA ALA A 355 53.76 38.75 3.14
C ALA A 355 53.37 37.31 3.50
N ILE A 356 54.34 36.46 3.86
CA ILE A 356 54.07 35.10 4.33
C ILE A 356 53.27 35.13 5.65
N ALA A 357 53.60 36.02 6.59
CA ALA A 357 52.84 36.15 7.83
C ALA A 357 51.36 36.49 7.58
N ALA A 358 51.07 37.41 6.65
CA ALA A 358 49.70 37.71 6.26
C ALA A 358 48.99 36.50 5.63
N ALA A 359 49.68 35.74 4.76
CA ALA A 359 49.13 34.52 4.17
C ALA A 359 48.84 33.44 5.22
N ILE A 360 49.66 33.33 6.27
CA ILE A 360 49.45 32.40 7.39
C ILE A 360 48.19 32.77 8.18
N GLU A 361 47.92 34.06 8.41
CA GLU A 361 46.69 34.51 9.07
C GLU A 361 45.43 34.13 8.25
N GLU A 362 45.48 34.32 6.92
CA GLU A 362 44.41 33.95 6.01
C GLU A 362 44.21 32.42 5.98
N GLN A 363 45.29 31.65 5.87
CA GLN A 363 45.24 30.18 5.95
C GLN A 363 44.65 29.72 7.28
N SER A 364 45.03 30.34 8.40
CA SER A 364 44.47 30.01 9.72
C SER A 364 42.96 30.28 9.81
N ALA A 365 42.47 31.34 9.17
CA ALA A 365 41.04 31.61 9.08
C ALA A 365 40.32 30.54 8.23
N ALA A 366 40.85 30.23 7.05
CA ALA A 366 40.29 29.23 6.15
C ALA A 366 40.25 27.83 6.80
N THR A 367 41.30 27.41 7.49
CA THR A 367 41.33 26.11 8.19
C THR A 367 40.30 26.05 9.33
N ARG A 368 40.06 27.16 10.04
CA ARG A 368 38.98 27.23 11.05
C ARG A 368 37.59 27.11 10.43
N GLU A 369 37.35 27.71 9.27
CA GLU A 369 36.09 27.54 8.53
C GLU A 369 35.91 26.10 8.03
N ILE A 370 36.98 25.45 7.57
CA ILE A 370 36.95 24.03 7.21
C ILE A 370 36.56 23.19 8.43
N ALA A 371 37.18 23.39 9.59
CA ALA A 371 36.85 22.67 10.81
C ALA A 371 35.37 22.86 11.22
N SER A 372 34.85 24.09 11.11
CA SER A 372 33.43 24.37 11.35
C SER A 372 32.52 23.65 10.35
N SER A 373 32.87 23.66 9.06
CA SER A 373 32.11 22.99 8.00
C SER A 373 32.10 21.47 8.17
N VAL A 374 33.22 20.90 8.59
CA VAL A 374 33.37 19.48 8.93
C VAL A 374 32.48 19.10 10.11
N SER A 375 32.43 19.93 11.17
CA SER A 375 31.54 19.70 12.31
C SER A 375 30.06 19.69 11.89
N GLN A 376 29.65 20.65 11.06
CA GLN A 376 28.29 20.69 10.51
C GLN A 376 27.99 19.49 9.62
N ALA A 377 28.94 19.08 8.76
CA ALA A 377 28.80 17.90 7.92
C ALA A 377 28.66 16.63 8.76
N SER A 378 29.44 16.50 9.84
CA SER A 378 29.35 15.36 10.78
C SER A 378 27.96 15.27 11.42
N ALA A 379 27.43 16.39 11.93
CA ALA A 379 26.07 16.45 12.45
C ALA A 379 25.04 16.07 11.39
N GLY A 380 25.19 16.57 10.16
CA GLY A 380 24.34 16.22 9.03
C GLY A 380 24.36 14.72 8.70
N THR A 381 25.53 14.07 8.71
CA THR A 381 25.61 12.61 8.50
C THR A 381 24.89 11.82 9.60
N THR A 382 24.98 12.28 10.86
CA THR A 382 24.27 11.67 11.99
C THR A 382 22.75 11.78 11.83
N ASP A 383 22.27 12.96 11.42
CA ASP A 383 20.84 13.17 11.16
C ASP A 383 20.33 12.31 10.00
N VAL A 384 21.11 12.15 8.93
CA VAL A 384 20.77 11.24 7.83
C VAL A 384 20.63 9.81 8.34
N THR A 385 21.59 9.31 9.13
CA THR A 385 21.52 7.96 9.70
C THR A 385 20.25 7.77 10.56
N ARG A 386 19.90 8.76 11.39
CA ARG A 386 18.66 8.72 12.20
C ARG A 386 17.40 8.69 11.33
N ASN A 387 17.32 9.56 10.32
CA ASN A 387 16.16 9.60 9.42
C ASN A 387 16.02 8.29 8.62
N VAL A 388 17.13 7.67 8.23
CA VAL A 388 17.13 6.38 7.53
C VAL A 388 16.59 5.26 8.43
N GLN A 389 16.94 5.25 9.71
CA GLN A 389 16.37 4.29 10.68
C GLN A 389 14.85 4.43 10.79
N GLU A 390 14.34 5.67 10.82
CA GLU A 390 12.90 5.94 10.85
C GLU A 390 12.21 5.47 9.56
N VAL A 391 12.80 5.75 8.39
CA VAL A 391 12.29 5.25 7.10
C VAL A 391 12.23 3.72 7.05
N THR A 392 13.26 3.04 7.55
CA THR A 392 13.28 1.57 7.64
C THR A 392 12.17 1.06 8.56
N ALA A 393 11.94 1.72 9.70
CA ALA A 393 10.85 1.35 10.61
C ALA A 393 9.48 1.49 9.94
N VAL A 394 9.21 2.63 9.30
CA VAL A 394 7.94 2.89 8.59
C VAL A 394 7.73 1.93 7.41
N ALA A 395 8.79 1.61 6.67
CA ALA A 395 8.73 0.62 5.60
C ALA A 395 8.40 -0.78 6.13
N SER A 396 8.99 -1.19 7.25
CA SER A 396 8.69 -2.45 7.93
C SER A 396 7.24 -2.52 8.42
N GLU A 397 6.73 -1.45 9.02
CA GLU A 397 5.32 -1.33 9.41
C GLU A 397 4.39 -1.43 8.20
N THR A 398 4.74 -0.77 7.09
CA THR A 398 3.99 -0.86 5.82
C THR A 398 3.95 -2.28 5.28
N GLY A 399 5.07 -3.01 5.34
CA GLY A 399 5.14 -4.42 4.96
C GLY A 399 4.28 -5.34 5.85
N THR A 400 4.22 -5.04 7.14
CA THR A 400 3.36 -5.74 8.11
C THR A 400 1.88 -5.47 7.82
N ALA A 401 1.50 -4.21 7.62
CA ALA A 401 0.14 -3.82 7.26
C ALA A 401 -0.30 -4.45 5.94
N ALA A 402 0.58 -4.49 4.94
CA ALA A 402 0.33 -5.17 3.67
C ALA A 402 0.06 -6.67 3.87
N THR A 403 0.80 -7.34 4.76
CA THR A 403 0.58 -8.76 5.09
C THR A 403 -0.79 -8.99 5.75
N GLN A 404 -1.24 -8.06 6.60
CA GLN A 404 -2.58 -8.12 7.21
C GLN A 404 -3.68 -7.93 6.16
N VAL A 405 -3.53 -6.97 5.25
CA VAL A 405 -4.48 -6.75 4.14
C VAL A 405 -4.54 -7.98 3.23
N LEU A 406 -3.39 -8.58 2.90
CA LEU A 406 -3.33 -9.80 2.09
C LEU A 406 -4.09 -10.96 2.75
N SER A 407 -3.92 -11.12 4.06
CA SER A 407 -4.62 -12.15 4.84
C SER A 407 -6.13 -11.92 4.86
N ALA A 408 -6.57 -10.68 5.07
CA ALA A 408 -7.98 -10.30 5.05
C ALA A 408 -8.61 -10.49 3.67
N ALA A 409 -7.91 -10.11 2.60
CA ALA A 409 -8.35 -10.31 1.22
C ALA A 409 -8.49 -11.81 0.88
N SER A 410 -7.52 -12.64 1.30
CA SER A 410 -7.58 -14.09 1.11
C SER A 410 -8.77 -14.72 1.86
N ALA A 411 -9.03 -14.28 3.09
CA ALA A 411 -10.20 -14.74 3.85
C ALA A 411 -11.52 -14.33 3.18
N LEU A 412 -11.61 -13.10 2.67
CA LEU A 412 -12.79 -12.60 1.95
C LEU A 412 -13.04 -13.39 0.65
N SER A 413 -11.98 -13.72 -0.09
CA SER A 413 -12.07 -14.56 -1.29
C SER A 413 -12.63 -15.95 -0.96
N LYS A 414 -12.12 -16.60 0.10
CA LYS A 414 -12.64 -17.91 0.55
C LYS A 414 -14.10 -17.83 0.99
N GLN A 415 -14.48 -16.76 1.68
CA GLN A 415 -15.87 -16.57 2.11
C GLN A 415 -16.80 -16.33 0.90
N ALA A 416 -16.35 -15.59 -0.10
CA ALA A 416 -17.08 -15.37 -1.35
C ALA A 416 -17.27 -16.69 -2.13
N GLU A 417 -16.22 -17.51 -2.24
CA GLU A 417 -16.30 -18.85 -2.86
C GLU A 417 -17.29 -19.77 -2.13
N SER A 418 -17.22 -19.79 -0.79
CA SER A 418 -18.15 -20.55 0.04
C SER A 418 -19.60 -20.11 -0.17
N LEU A 419 -19.87 -18.80 -0.13
CA LEU A 419 -21.21 -18.27 -0.34
C LEU A 419 -21.73 -18.52 -1.76
N ASN A 420 -20.86 -18.45 -2.77
CA ASN A 420 -21.19 -18.81 -4.15
C ASN A 420 -21.58 -20.29 -4.27
N SER A 421 -20.87 -21.19 -3.58
CA SER A 421 -21.18 -22.62 -3.54
C SER A 421 -22.54 -22.88 -2.88
N VAL A 422 -22.78 -22.26 -1.71
CA VAL A 422 -24.09 -22.35 -1.01
C VAL A 422 -25.21 -21.83 -1.89
N MET A 423 -25.00 -20.72 -2.60
CA MET A 423 -26.01 -20.13 -3.49
C MET A 423 -26.31 -21.03 -4.69
N ARG A 424 -25.28 -21.64 -5.30
CA ARG A 424 -25.47 -22.64 -6.37
C ARG A 424 -26.27 -23.83 -5.87
N ALA A 425 -25.92 -24.39 -4.70
CA ALA A 425 -26.67 -25.50 -4.11
C ALA A 425 -28.12 -25.13 -3.79
N PHE A 426 -28.37 -23.91 -3.30
CA PHE A 426 -29.72 -23.40 -3.05
C PHE A 426 -30.54 -23.28 -4.33
N LEU A 427 -29.98 -22.68 -5.39
CA LEU A 427 -30.65 -22.57 -6.69
C LEU A 427 -30.87 -23.94 -7.35
N GLU A 428 -29.92 -24.87 -7.22
CA GLU A 428 -30.09 -26.25 -7.66
C GLU A 428 -31.17 -26.98 -6.89
N ALA A 429 -31.27 -26.81 -5.56
CA ALA A 429 -32.32 -27.41 -4.76
C ALA A 429 -33.71 -26.87 -5.16
N MET A 430 -33.80 -25.56 -5.45
CA MET A 430 -35.02 -24.95 -5.98
C MET A 430 -35.38 -25.46 -7.38
N ASN A 431 -34.40 -25.84 -8.20
CA ASN A 431 -34.62 -26.36 -9.55
C ASN A 431 -34.82 -27.88 -9.59
N ARG A 432 -34.23 -28.66 -8.68
CA ARG A 432 -34.39 -30.13 -8.58
C ARG A 432 -35.74 -30.54 -8.00
N ALA A 433 -36.41 -29.62 -7.30
CA ALA A 433 -37.80 -29.80 -6.89
C ALA A 433 -38.79 -29.40 -8.01
N ALA A 434 -38.30 -28.97 -9.19
CA ALA A 434 -39.08 -28.78 -10.40
C ALA A 434 -38.96 -30.00 -11.33
#